data_AF-A0A6P0YV94-F1
#
_entry.id   AF-A0A6P0YV94-F1
#
_cell.length_a   1.000
_cell.length_b   1.000
_cell.length_c   1.000
_cell.angle_alpha   90.00
_cell.angle_beta   90.00
_cell.angle_gamma   90.00
#
_symmetry.space_group_name_H-M   'P 1'
#
loop_
_entity.id
_entity.type
_entity.pdbx_description
1 polymer ?
#
loop_
_entity_poly.entity_id
_entity_poly.type
_entity_poly.pdbx_seq_one_letter_code
_entity_poly.pdbx_strand_id
1 'polypeptide(L)'
;MVNILQSSLRESQHTLIHQLADCIEAHWQHYLPLSPYSIPEDLGYVEGSLEGEKILIENRCYQTPQFRKLHLELAQVGHRLDILHCVMFPRSNYDLPIFGADLVGGKGGIS
;
A
#
# COMPACT_ATOMS: atom_id res chain seq x y z
N MET A 1 -24.70 -11.41 -3.84
CA MET A 1 -24.35 -10.09 -3.29
C MET A 1 -23.36 -9.46 -4.26
N VAL A 2 -23.68 -8.27 -4.78
CA VAL A 2 -22.82 -7.57 -5.75
C VAL A 2 -21.59 -7.11 -4.98
N ASN A 3 -20.43 -7.68 -5.28
CA ASN A 3 -19.15 -7.17 -4.81
C ASN A 3 -18.96 -5.83 -5.53
N ILE A 4 -19.33 -4.72 -4.89
CA ILE A 4 -19.03 -3.40 -5.42
C ILE A 4 -17.51 -3.34 -5.44
N LEU A 5 -16.91 -3.39 -6.63
CA LEU A 5 -15.49 -3.13 -6.83
C LEU A 5 -15.23 -1.73 -6.29
N GLN A 6 -14.82 -1.66 -5.03
CA GLN A 6 -14.45 -0.41 -4.41
C GLN A 6 -13.19 0.06 -5.14
N SER A 7 -13.25 1.25 -5.73
CA SER A 7 -12.09 1.85 -6.38
C SER A 7 -10.95 1.99 -5.37
N SER A 8 -9.72 1.71 -5.78
CA SER A 8 -8.55 1.86 -4.90
C SER A 8 -8.44 3.30 -4.38
N LEU A 9 -7.93 3.46 -3.16
CA LEU A 9 -7.65 4.76 -2.57
C LEU A 9 -6.73 5.64 -3.42
N ARG A 10 -5.86 5.04 -4.24
CA ARG A 10 -4.96 5.82 -5.12
C ARG A 10 -5.69 6.76 -6.08
N GLU A 11 -6.94 6.46 -6.43
CA GLU A 11 -7.75 7.30 -7.32
C GLU A 11 -8.13 8.64 -6.68
N SER A 12 -8.14 8.72 -5.35
CA SER A 12 -8.47 9.93 -4.58
C SER A 12 -7.26 10.56 -3.88
N GLN A 13 -6.06 10.01 -4.07
CA GLN A 13 -4.83 10.50 -3.46
C GLN A 13 -4.02 11.39 -4.42
N HIS A 14 -3.04 12.11 -3.87
CA HIS A 14 -2.07 12.91 -4.63
C HIS A 14 -1.45 12.14 -5.81
N THR A 15 -1.31 12.79 -6.98
CA THR A 15 -0.87 12.16 -8.23
C THR A 15 0.46 11.41 -8.11
N LEU A 16 1.43 11.91 -7.34
CA LEU A 16 2.70 11.20 -7.11
C LEU A 16 2.51 9.89 -6.35
N ILE A 17 1.61 9.85 -5.35
CA ILE A 17 1.29 8.64 -4.60
C ILE A 17 0.66 7.61 -5.54
N HIS A 18 -0.30 8.03 -6.35
CA HIS A 18 -0.92 7.18 -7.37
C HIS A 18 0.13 6.57 -8.31
N GLN A 19 0.94 7.43 -8.94
CA GLN A 19 1.95 6.99 -9.90
C GLN A 19 2.98 6.05 -9.28
N LEU A 20 3.39 6.29 -8.02
CA LEU A 20 4.33 5.42 -7.33
C LEU A 20 3.68 4.07 -6.98
N ALA A 21 2.43 4.05 -6.53
CA ALA A 21 1.70 2.80 -6.26
C ALA A 21 1.63 1.92 -7.51
N ASP A 22 1.23 2.50 -8.65
CA ASP A 22 1.17 1.79 -9.93
C ASP A 22 2.55 1.30 -10.37
N CYS A 23 3.57 2.14 -10.23
CA CYS A 23 4.94 1.78 -10.58
C CYS A 23 5.43 0.58 -9.74
N ILE A 24 5.22 0.60 -8.41
CA ILE A 24 5.64 -0.47 -7.50
C ILE A 24 4.95 -1.79 -7.89
N GLU A 25 3.63 -1.79 -8.05
CA GLU A 25 2.89 -3.01 -8.38
C GLU A 25 3.24 -3.52 -9.78
N ALA A 26 3.40 -2.64 -10.76
CA ALA A 26 3.82 -3.03 -12.10
C ALA A 26 5.21 -3.71 -12.08
N HIS A 27 6.16 -3.19 -11.30
CA HIS A 27 7.47 -3.81 -11.14
C HIS A 27 7.36 -5.17 -10.46
N TRP A 28 6.57 -5.29 -9.40
CA TRP A 28 6.35 -6.58 -8.74
C TRP A 28 5.73 -7.61 -9.68
N GLN A 29 4.68 -7.25 -10.42
CA GLN A 29 4.02 -8.15 -11.36
C GLN A 29 4.93 -8.57 -12.52
N HIS A 30 5.77 -7.66 -13.00
CA HIS A 30 6.65 -7.93 -14.13
C HIS A 30 7.85 -8.81 -13.76
N TYR A 31 8.49 -8.52 -12.63
CA TYR A 31 9.78 -9.15 -12.28
C TYR A 31 9.67 -10.30 -11.27
N LEU A 32 8.56 -10.43 -10.55
CA LEU A 32 8.45 -11.38 -9.44
C LEU A 32 7.31 -12.38 -9.64
N PRO A 33 7.51 -13.66 -9.29
CA PRO A 33 6.43 -14.65 -9.24
C PRO A 33 5.59 -14.43 -7.98
N LEU A 34 4.60 -13.55 -8.06
CA LEU A 34 3.77 -13.16 -6.92
C LEU A 34 2.83 -14.29 -6.49
N SER A 35 2.68 -14.42 -5.18
CA SER A 35 1.59 -15.15 -4.54
C SER A 35 0.93 -14.25 -3.48
N PRO A 36 -0.38 -14.37 -3.24
CA PRO A 36 -1.02 -13.61 -2.18
C PRO A 36 -0.37 -13.88 -0.83
N TYR A 37 -0.24 -12.85 -0.01
CA TYR A 37 0.10 -12.99 1.41
C TYR A 37 -1.18 -12.78 2.22
N SER A 38 -1.52 -13.74 3.08
CA SER A 38 -2.74 -13.67 3.88
C SER A 38 -2.63 -12.53 4.89
N ILE A 39 -3.47 -11.52 4.71
CA ILE A 39 -3.68 -10.45 5.68
C ILE A 39 -4.83 -10.91 6.59
N PRO A 40 -4.81 -10.63 7.91
CA PRO A 40 -5.99 -10.80 8.75
C PRO A 40 -7.21 -10.10 8.13
N GLU A 41 -8.39 -10.71 8.22
CA GLU A 41 -9.60 -10.27 7.49
C GLU A 41 -9.93 -8.78 7.73
N ASP A 42 -9.67 -8.28 8.94
CA ASP A 42 -9.96 -6.90 9.35
C ASP A 42 -8.87 -5.88 8.97
N LEU A 43 -7.81 -6.29 8.28
CA LEU A 43 -6.66 -5.43 7.96
C LEU A 43 -6.43 -5.20 6.47
N GLY A 44 -7.18 -5.86 5.59
CA GLY A 44 -7.10 -5.62 4.13
C GLY A 44 -7.62 -4.23 3.75
N TYR A 45 -8.74 -3.83 4.34
CA TYR A 45 -9.30 -2.48 4.23
C TYR A 45 -9.80 -2.05 5.61
N VAL A 46 -9.32 -0.91 6.10
CA VAL A 46 -9.63 -0.41 7.44
C VAL A 46 -10.30 0.95 7.30
N GLU A 47 -11.45 1.11 7.95
CA GLU A 47 -12.05 2.42 8.19
C GLU A 47 -12.02 2.74 9.69
N GLY A 48 -11.70 3.98 10.03
CA GLY A 48 -11.69 4.44 11.42
C GLY A 48 -11.87 5.95 11.54
N SER A 49 -11.57 6.49 12.72
CA SER A 49 -11.51 7.93 12.93
C SER A 49 -10.24 8.34 13.66
N LEU A 50 -9.62 9.44 13.22
CA LEU A 50 -8.49 10.08 13.85
C LEU A 50 -8.79 11.59 14.00
N GLU A 51 -8.81 12.09 15.22
CA GLU A 51 -9.14 13.51 15.53
C GLU A 51 -10.48 13.99 14.93
N GLY A 52 -11.47 13.10 14.83
CA GLY A 52 -12.77 13.39 14.24
C GLY A 52 -12.82 13.30 12.71
N GLU A 53 -11.70 13.01 12.05
CA GLU A 53 -11.63 12.79 10.60
C GLU A 53 -11.69 11.30 10.27
N LYS A 54 -12.28 10.96 9.11
CA LYS A 54 -12.33 9.58 8.62
C LYS A 54 -10.91 9.15 8.21
N ILE A 55 -10.44 8.01 8.72
CA ILE A 55 -9.24 7.34 8.20
C ILE A 55 -9.67 6.14 7.36
N LEU A 56 -9.05 6.01 6.20
CA LEU A 56 -9.18 4.90 5.28
C LEU A 56 -7.80 4.32 5.05
N ILE A 57 -7.67 3.00 5.12
CA ILE A 57 -6.42 2.28 4.85
C ILE A 57 -6.73 1.11 3.92
N GLU A 58 -5.94 0.95 2.87
CA GLU A 58 -5.99 -0.16 1.94
C GLU A 58 -4.64 -0.85 1.88
N ASN A 59 -4.62 -2.13 2.25
CA ASN A 59 -3.43 -2.96 2.32
C ASN A 59 -3.41 -3.98 1.20
N ARG A 60 -2.30 -4.01 0.47
CA ARG A 60 -1.97 -5.08 -0.49
C ARG A 60 -0.71 -5.78 -0.03
N CYS A 61 -0.80 -7.10 0.15
CA CYS A 61 0.34 -7.90 0.54
C CYS A 61 0.53 -9.09 -0.39
N TYR A 62 1.78 -9.30 -0.80
CA TYR A 62 2.21 -10.44 -1.60
C TYR A 62 3.43 -11.10 -0.98
N GLN A 63 3.81 -12.25 -1.50
CA GLN A 63 5.05 -12.94 -1.16
C GLN A 63 5.62 -13.66 -2.39
N THR A 64 6.92 -13.96 -2.32
CA THR A 64 7.66 -14.66 -3.37
C THR A 64 8.62 -15.68 -2.73
N PRO A 65 9.36 -16.47 -3.52
CA PRO A 65 10.45 -17.28 -2.99
C PRO A 65 11.54 -16.45 -2.30
N GLN A 66 11.80 -15.21 -2.73
CA GLN A 66 12.85 -14.33 -2.20
C GLN A 66 12.35 -13.38 -1.13
N PHE A 67 11.10 -12.93 -1.21
CA PHE A 67 10.51 -11.97 -0.27
C PHE A 67 9.43 -12.62 0.59
N ARG A 68 9.61 -12.56 1.92
CA ARG A 68 8.64 -13.08 2.89
C ARG A 68 7.37 -12.25 2.93
N LYS A 69 7.46 -10.95 2.65
CA LYS A 69 6.32 -10.02 2.58
C LYS A 69 6.68 -8.83 1.68
N LEU A 70 5.87 -8.60 0.66
CA LEU A 70 5.82 -7.36 -0.11
C LEU A 70 4.55 -6.65 0.37
N HIS A 71 4.68 -5.46 0.95
CA HIS A 71 3.55 -4.74 1.55
C HIS A 71 3.47 -3.35 0.92
N LEU A 72 2.33 -3.04 0.31
CA LEU A 72 1.95 -1.72 -0.14
C LEU A 72 0.69 -1.30 0.64
N GLU A 73 0.77 -0.19 1.35
CA GLU A 73 -0.32 0.40 2.11
C GLU A 73 -0.60 1.80 1.55
N LEU A 74 -1.87 2.07 1.29
CA LEU A 74 -2.37 3.39 0.95
C LEU A 74 -3.31 3.85 2.07
N ALA A 75 -3.06 5.01 2.65
CA ALA A 75 -3.93 5.57 3.67
C ALA A 75 -4.34 7.02 3.36
N GLN A 76 -5.56 7.38 3.75
CA GLN A 76 -6.10 8.72 3.60
C GLN A 76 -6.82 9.15 4.88
N VAL A 77 -6.50 10.33 5.40
CA VAL A 77 -7.14 10.93 6.58
C VAL A 77 -7.91 12.18 6.17
N GLY A 78 -9.23 12.05 6.07
CA GLY A 78 -10.13 13.08 5.55
C GLY A 78 -9.64 13.61 4.20
N HIS A 79 -9.59 14.93 4.06
CA HIS A 79 -8.97 15.62 2.92
C HIS A 79 -7.63 16.27 3.26
N ARG A 80 -7.00 15.82 4.36
CA ARG A 80 -5.84 16.50 4.95
C ARG A 80 -4.53 15.78 4.66
N LEU A 81 -4.56 14.46 4.59
CA LEU A 81 -3.37 13.64 4.55
C LEU A 81 -3.57 12.42 3.64
N ASP A 82 -2.65 12.23 2.72
CA ASP A 82 -2.48 11.03 1.90
C ASP A 82 -1.14 10.38 2.24
N ILE A 83 -1.13 9.06 2.35
CA ILE A 83 0.05 8.28 2.71
C ILE A 83 0.18 7.10 1.74
N LEU A 84 1.41 6.85 1.31
CA LEU A 84 1.84 5.58 0.74
C LEU A 84 2.97 5.05 1.61
N HIS A 85 2.85 3.80 2.03
CA HIS A 85 3.91 3.06 2.73
C HIS A 85 4.19 1.77 1.97
N CYS A 86 5.46 1.49 1.69
CA CYS A 86 5.86 0.29 0.99
C CYS A 86 7.10 -0.33 1.62
N VAL A 87 7.06 -1.63 1.92
CA VAL A 87 8.22 -2.39 2.39
C VAL A 87 8.31 -3.75 1.71
N MET A 88 9.52 -4.11 1.27
CA MET A 88 9.85 -5.44 0.78
C MET A 88 10.75 -6.13 1.80
N PHE A 89 10.20 -7.12 2.50
CA PHE A 89 10.92 -7.92 3.48
C PHE A 89 11.50 -9.17 2.80
N PRO A 90 12.83 -9.33 2.70
CA PRO A 90 13.44 -10.53 2.13
C PRO A 90 13.26 -11.73 3.07
N ARG A 91 13.33 -12.96 2.56
CA ARG A 91 13.52 -14.15 3.41
C ARG A 91 14.97 -14.16 3.91
N SER A 92 15.19 -14.58 5.16
CA SER A 92 16.51 -14.52 5.81
C SER A 92 17.60 -15.37 5.16
N ASN A 93 17.23 -16.30 4.28
CA ASN A 93 18.15 -17.15 3.54
C ASN A 93 18.63 -16.53 2.22
N TYR A 94 18.23 -15.30 1.90
CA TYR A 94 18.74 -14.52 0.77
C TYR A 94 19.46 -13.28 1.29
N ASP A 95 20.64 -12.99 0.74
CA ASP A 95 21.40 -11.77 1.03
C ASP A 95 20.85 -10.59 0.23
N LEU A 96 19.63 -10.19 0.57
CA LEU A 96 18.91 -9.08 -0.05
C LEU A 96 18.66 -7.97 0.99
N PRO A 97 18.74 -6.69 0.58
CA PRO A 97 18.40 -5.59 1.46
C PRO A 97 16.89 -5.49 1.66
N ILE A 98 16.48 -4.71 2.67
CA ILE A 98 15.09 -4.25 2.81
C ILE A 98 14.92 -3.02 1.91
N PHE A 99 13.96 -3.08 0.99
CA PHE A 99 13.46 -1.88 0.32
C PHE A 99 12.35 -1.27 1.17
N GLY A 100 12.40 0.04 1.35
CA GLY A 100 11.38 0.84 2.03
C GLY A 100 11.17 2.16 1.32
N ALA A 101 9.91 2.56 1.15
CA ALA A 101 9.55 3.86 0.61
C ALA A 101 8.29 4.37 1.30
N ASP A 102 8.31 5.64 1.68
CA ASP A 102 7.20 6.34 2.31
C ASP A 102 6.97 7.67 1.59
N LEU A 103 5.71 7.97 1.28
CA LEU A 103 5.28 9.29 0.84
C LEU A 103 4.19 9.79 1.77
N VAL A 104 4.33 11.03 2.20
CA VAL A 104 3.31 11.76 2.96
C VAL A 104 2.95 13.02 2.19
N GLY A 105 1.67 13.18 1.88
CA GLY A 105 1.14 14.31 1.14
C GLY A 105 0.01 14.97 1.90
N GLY A 106 -0.10 16.29 1.79
CA GLY A 106 -1.25 17.05 2.27
C GLY A 106 -1.66 18.13 1.28
N LYS A 107 -2.47 19.08 1.73
CA LYS A 107 -2.94 20.20 0.87
C LYS A 107 -1.82 21.03 0.24
N GLY A 108 -0.64 21.07 0.86
CA GLY A 108 0.53 21.79 0.37
C GLY A 108 1.39 21.03 -0.64
N GLY A 109 1.05 19.78 -0.97
CA GLY A 109 1.88 18.86 -1.74
C GLY A 109 2.52 17.78 -0.88
N ILE A 110 3.58 17.16 -1.40
CA ILE A 110 4.36 16.11 -0.73
C ILE A 110 5.39 16.74 0.21
N SER A 111 5.58 16.17 1.41
CA SER A 111 6.51 16.63 2.46
C SER A 111 7.50 15.58 2.89
#